data_AF-A0A7G9WDE6-F1
#
_entry.id   AF-A0A7G9WDE6-F1
#
_cell.length_a   1.000
_cell.length_b   1.000
_cell.length_c   1.000
_cell.angle_alpha   90.00
_cell.angle_beta   90.00
_cell.angle_gamma   90.00
#
_symmetry.space_group_name_H-M   'P 1'
#
loop_
_entity.id
_entity.type
_entity.pdbx_description
1 polymer ?
#
loop_
_entity_poly.entity_id
_entity_poly.type
_entity_poly.pdbx_seq_one_letter_code
_entity_poly.pdbx_strand_id
1 'polypeptide(L)' 'MLGNGKSLIIIGLIIVAVGIYITLGGKLPPLFRLPGDIVYRGNNTTVFLPITTMILISIILNLIIRLLR' A
#
# COMPACT_ATOMS: atom_id res chain seq x y z
N MET A 1 14.29 2.72 -22.25
CA MET A 1 13.62 1.42 -22.42
C MET A 1 13.86 0.64 -21.15
N LEU A 2 12.81 0.27 -20.40
CA LEU A 2 12.96 -0.58 -19.22
C LEU A 2 13.61 -1.89 -19.68
N GLY A 3 14.81 -2.19 -19.20
CA GLY A 3 15.45 -3.46 -19.53
C GLY A 3 14.51 -4.60 -19.19
N ASN A 4 14.36 -5.57 -20.08
CA ASN A 4 13.33 -6.63 -20.04
C ASN A 4 13.26 -7.40 -18.69
N GLY A 5 14.34 -7.42 -17.90
CA GLY A 5 14.34 -8.00 -16.54
C GLY A 5 13.71 -7.12 -15.46
N LYS A 6 13.77 -5.79 -15.57
CA LYS A 6 13.19 -4.86 -14.59
C LYS A 6 11.67 -4.89 -14.61
N SER A 7 11.06 -5.03 -15.80
CA SER A 7 9.61 -5.17 -15.94
C SER A 7 9.11 -6.47 -15.30
N LEU A 8 9.86 -7.57 -15.42
CA LEU A 8 9.54 -8.84 -14.77
C LEU A 8 9.50 -8.71 -13.24
N ILE A 9 10.46 -7.98 -12.66
CA ILE A 9 10.52 -7.72 -11.21
C ILE A 9 9.31 -6.88 -10.76
N ILE A 10 8.95 -5.84 -11.50
CA ILE A 10 7.79 -4.99 -11.19
C ILE A 10 6.50 -5.81 -11.23
N ILE A 11 6.32 -6.64 -12.26
CA ILE A 11 5.13 -7.51 -12.39
C ILE A 11 5.05 -8.50 -11.23
N GLY A 12 6.17 -9.13 -10.86
CA GLY A 12 6.23 -10.03 -9.70
C GLY A 12 5.85 -9.34 -8.38
N LEU A 13 6.32 -8.11 -8.18
CA LEU A 13 5.98 -7.31 -6.99
C LEU A 13 4.49 -6.98 -6.91
N ILE A 14 3.87 -6.64 -8.05
CA ILE A 14 2.43 -6.36 -8.14
C ILE A 14 1.63 -7.62 -7.82
N ILE A 15 2.02 -8.77 -8.36
CA ILE A 15 1.35 -10.05 -8.12
C ILE A 15 1.40 -10.41 -6.63
N VAL A 16 2.55 -10.24 -5.98
CA VAL A 16 2.69 -10.47 -4.53
C VAL A 16 1.82 -9.51 -3.73
N ALA A 17 1.78 -8.22 -4.08
CA ALA A 17 0.94 -7.24 -3.40
C ALA A 17 -0.56 -7.58 -3.51
N VAL A 18 -1.02 -7.99 -4.70
CA VAL A 18 -2.40 -8.45 -4.93
C VAL A 18 -2.68 -9.75 -4.17
N GLY A 19 -1.74 -10.69 -4.18
CA GLY A 19 -1.83 -11.95 -3.43
C GLY A 19 -2.03 -11.71 -1.94
N ILE A 20 -1.20 -10.83 -1.34
CA ILE A 20 -1.29 -10.41 0.05
C ILE A 20 -2.67 -9.79 0.33
N TYR A 21 -3.11 -8.86 -0.52
CA TYR A 21 -4.40 -8.19 -0.39
C TYR A 21 -5.57 -9.18 -0.39
N ILE A 22 -5.54 -10.19 -1.27
CA ILE A 22 -6.58 -11.23 -1.37
C ILE A 22 -6.51 -12.19 -0.17
N THR A 23 -5.32 -12.66 0.23
CA THR A 23 -5.18 -13.54 1.42
C THR A 23 -5.66 -12.88 2.70
N LEU A 24 -5.58 -11.56 2.76
CA LEU A 24 -6.04 -10.78 3.88
C LEU A 24 -7.50 -10.28 3.70
N GLY A 25 -8.12 -10.56 2.53
CA GLY A 25 -9.40 -10.08 2.00
C GLY A 25 -10.67 -10.55 2.73
N GLY A 26 -10.62 -10.52 4.06
CA GLY A 26 -11.75 -10.74 4.96
C GLY A 26 -11.44 -10.39 6.42
N LYS A 27 -10.15 -10.21 6.76
CA LYS A 27 -9.68 -9.81 8.10
C LYS A 27 -8.94 -8.48 8.11
N LEU A 28 -8.62 -7.92 6.94
CA LEU A 28 -8.09 -6.57 6.86
C LEU A 28 -9.20 -5.58 7.23
N PRO A 29 -8.97 -4.71 8.22
CA PRO A 29 -9.73 -3.47 8.28
C PRO A 29 -9.58 -2.73 6.92
N PRO A 30 -10.59 -1.97 6.47
CA PRO A 30 -10.59 -1.33 5.14
C PRO A 30 -9.25 -0.63 4.86
N LEU A 31 -8.83 -0.49 3.59
CA LEU A 31 -7.53 0.06 3.15
C LEU A 31 -7.05 1.36 3.84
N PHE A 32 -7.98 2.03 4.51
CA PHE A 32 -7.86 3.21 5.35
C PHE A 32 -8.04 2.90 6.84
N ARG A 33 -7.63 1.75 7.36
CA ARG A 33 -7.71 1.40 8.79
C ARG A 33 -6.64 0.37 9.12
N LEU A 34 -5.48 0.46 8.49
CA LEU A 34 -4.38 -0.45 8.83
C LEU A 34 -3.98 -0.24 10.30
N PRO A 35 -3.50 -1.27 11.00
CA PRO A 35 -2.93 -1.10 12.33
C PRO A 35 -1.81 -0.05 12.27
N GLY A 36 -2.02 1.09 12.92
CA GLY A 36 -1.17 2.29 12.82
C GLY A 36 -1.88 3.53 12.27
N ASP A 37 -3.02 3.37 11.59
CA ASP A 37 -3.86 4.50 11.19
C ASP A 37 -4.64 5.03 12.40
N ILE A 38 -4.47 6.32 12.69
CA ILE A 38 -5.08 6.94 13.86
C ILE A 38 -6.50 7.37 13.50
N VAL A 39 -7.49 6.75 14.14
CA VAL A 39 -8.90 7.12 14.01
C VAL A 39 -9.34 7.81 15.29
N TYR A 40 -9.48 9.14 15.25
CA TYR A 40 -10.06 9.89 16.34
C TYR A 40 -11.57 10.06 16.09
N ARG A 41 -12.39 9.51 16.98
CA ARG A 41 -13.86 9.61 16.89
C ARG A 41 -14.38 10.43 18.08
N GLY A 42 -14.74 11.68 17.82
CA GLY A 42 -15.43 12.56 18.76
C GLY A 42 -16.96 12.50 18.59
N ASN A 43 -17.69 13.20 19.46
CA ASN A 43 -19.15 13.20 19.49
C ASN A 43 -19.83 13.62 18.17
N ASN A 44 -19.21 14.49 17.36
CA ASN A 44 -19.75 14.94 16.07
C ASN A 44 -18.71 14.99 14.94
N THR A 45 -17.48 14.50 15.19
CA THR A 45 -16.38 14.58 14.22
C THR A 45 -15.58 13.28 14.23
N THR A 46 -15.26 12.78 13.05
CA THR A 46 -14.34 11.65 12.90
C THR A 46 -13.15 12.11 12.07
N VAL A 47 -11.97 12.14 12.68
CA VAL A 47 -10.71 12.46 12.01
C VAL A 47 -9.96 11.18 11.76
N PHE A 48 -9.61 10.96 10.50
CA PHE A 48 -8.92 9.77 10.05
C PHE A 48 -7.54 10.14 9.51
N LEU A 49 -6.48 9.57 10.10
CA LEU A 49 -5.09 9.83 9.76
C LEU A 49 -4.42 8.54 9.24
N PRO A 50 -4.39 8.34 7.91
CA PRO A 50 -3.80 7.16 7.26
C PRO A 50 -2.27 7.23 7.17
N ILE A 51 -1.59 7.31 8.31
CA ILE A 51 -0.12 7.44 8.36
C ILE A 51 0.54 6.22 7.74
N THR A 52 0.06 5.02 8.10
CA THR A 52 0.63 3.75 7.65
C THR A 52 0.45 3.58 6.15
N THR A 53 -0.76 3.87 5.67
CA THR A 53 -1.10 3.76 4.25
C THR A 53 -0.26 4.75 3.42
N MET A 54 -0.08 5.99 3.87
CA MET A 54 0.73 6.97 3.14
C MET A 54 2.22 6.60 3.09
N ILE A 55 2.78 6.08 4.17
CA ILE A 55 4.17 5.59 4.18
C ILE A 55 4.33 4.40 3.23
N LEU A 56 3.41 3.44 3.28
CA LEU A 56 3.44 2.27 2.42
C LEU A 56 3.38 2.66 0.94
N ILE A 57 2.44 3.54 0.59
CA ILE A 57 2.31 4.08 -0.78
C ILE A 57 3.60 4.77 -1.20
N SER A 58 4.19 5.60 -0.35
CA SER A 58 5.44 6.32 -0.65
C SER A 58 6.60 5.36 -0.94
N ILE A 59 6.78 4.33 -0.12
CA ILE A 59 7.83 3.32 -0.31
C ILE A 59 7.62 2.56 -1.63
N ILE A 60 6.39 2.15 -1.93
CA ILE A 60 6.05 1.45 -3.17
C ILE A 60 6.32 2.34 -4.39
N LEU A 61 5.83 3.59 -4.37
CA LEU A 61 6.03 4.53 -5.47
C LEU A 61 7.53 4.80 -5.70
N ASN A 62 8.28 5.02 -4.62
CA ASN A 62 9.72 5.27 -4.71
C ASN A 62 10.47 4.06 -5.27
N LEU A 63 10.10 2.84 -4.84
CA LEU A 63 10.68 1.61 -5.35
C LEU A 63 10.39 1.44 -6.85
N ILE A 64 9.14 1.68 -7.26
CA ILE A 64 8.75 1.67 -8.67
C ILE A 64 9.57 2.70 -9.47
N ILE A 65 9.62 3.95 -9.02
CA ILE A 65 10.37 5.03 -9.70
C ILE A 65 11.86 4.67 -9.80
N ARG A 66 12.47 4.11 -8.76
CA ARG A 66 13.86 3.64 -8.77
C ARG A 66 14.10 2.49 -9.74
N LEU A 67 13.16 1.54 -9.87
CA LEU A 67 13.26 0.49 -10.87
C LEU A 67 13.03 1.01 -12.30
N LEU A 68 12.17 2.02 -12.46
CA LEU A 68 11.85 2.58 -13.77
C LEU A 68 12.97 3.51 -14.31
N ARG A 69 13.71 4.14 -13.40
CA ARG A 69 14.90 4.94 -13.71
C ARG A 69 16.11 4.05 -14.02
#